data_AF-A0A2M8ERI7-F1
#
_entry.id   AF-A0A2M8ERI7-F1
#
_cell.length_a   1.000
_cell.length_b   1.000
_cell.length_c   1.000
_cell.angle_alpha   90.00
_cell.angle_beta   90.00
_cell.angle_gamma   90.00
#
_symmetry.space_group_name_H-M   'P 1'
#
loop_
_entity.id
_entity.type
_entity.pdbx_description
1 polymer ?
#
loop_
_entity_poly.entity_id
_entity_poly.type
_entity_poly.pdbx_seq_one_letter_code
_entity_poly.pdbx_strand_id
1 'polypeptide(L)'
;MKNCKNKKACPGRSRKVYVAMSGGVDSSVAAALLKKRGFDITGVFMKGWYPEGGVCGWKEERRDAIRAAAKLNIPFLTYDFSKEYEKKIIAYMRREYSANKTPNPDVMCNKYIKFGLFLKESLKRGADYIATGHYVRRSPALNFCKTYPPAHQAKISERAHFLKLLQAKDKNKDQSYFLWTLTQGQ
;
A
#
# COMPACT_ATOMS: atom_id res chain seq x y z
N MET A 1 39.26 -17.98 -16.75
CA MET A 1 38.22 -17.72 -15.74
C MET A 1 37.20 -16.73 -16.29
N LYS A 2 36.05 -17.22 -16.76
CA LYS A 2 34.96 -16.39 -17.31
C LYS A 2 34.17 -15.78 -16.14
N ASN A 3 34.28 -14.47 -15.93
CA ASN A 3 33.50 -13.79 -14.89
C ASN A 3 32.21 -13.25 -15.51
N CYS A 4 31.11 -13.92 -15.18
CA CYS A 4 29.77 -13.62 -15.62
C CYS A 4 29.21 -12.44 -14.82
N LYS A 5 29.17 -11.24 -15.40
CA LYS A 5 28.35 -10.12 -14.90
C LYS A 5 27.50 -9.54 -16.04
N ASN A 6 26.61 -10.38 -16.55
CA ASN A 6 25.54 -9.97 -17.46
C ASN A 6 24.50 -9.14 -16.67
N LYS A 7 24.71 -7.82 -16.57
CA LYS A 7 23.62 -6.87 -16.29
C LYS A 7 22.94 -6.51 -17.61
N LYS A 8 22.20 -7.45 -18.19
CA LYS A 8 21.25 -7.12 -19.25
C LYS A 8 19.94 -6.73 -18.56
N ALA A 9 19.73 -5.43 -18.34
CA ALA A 9 18.38 -4.92 -18.16
C ALA A 9 17.66 -5.15 -19.48
N CYS A 10 16.66 -6.04 -19.50
CA CYS A 10 15.77 -6.16 -20.65
C CYS A 10 15.14 -4.78 -20.92
N PRO A 11 15.01 -4.33 -22.18
CA PRO A 11 14.37 -3.06 -22.52
C PRO A 11 12.85 -3.21 -22.39
N GLY A 12 12.37 -3.36 -21.15
CA GLY A 12 10.97 -3.31 -20.80
C GLY A 12 10.64 -1.93 -20.25
N ARG A 13 9.43 -1.42 -20.54
CA ARG A 13 8.96 -0.15 -19.97
C ARG A 13 9.23 -0.12 -18.46
N SER A 14 9.65 1.02 -17.93
CA SER A 14 9.73 1.19 -16.47
C SER A 14 8.34 0.94 -15.87
N ARG A 15 8.28 0.09 -14.85
CA ARG A 15 7.02 -0.29 -14.19
C ARG A 15 6.47 0.92 -13.44
N LYS A 16 5.18 1.21 -13.65
CA LYS A 16 4.49 2.34 -13.03
C LYS A 16 4.07 2.02 -11.61
N VAL A 17 4.50 2.83 -10.63
CA VAL A 17 4.17 2.63 -9.21
C VAL A 17 3.53 3.87 -8.62
N TYR A 18 2.34 3.69 -8.06
CA TYR A 18 1.69 4.75 -7.30
C TYR A 18 2.01 4.56 -5.82
N VAL A 19 2.64 5.55 -5.20
CA VAL A 19 3.09 5.48 -3.80
C VAL A 19 2.14 6.28 -2.91
N ALA A 20 1.52 5.63 -1.94
CA ALA A 20 0.74 6.31 -0.91
C ALA A 20 1.67 7.11 0.01
N MET A 21 1.65 8.44 -0.12
CA MET A 21 2.50 9.37 0.63
C MET A 21 1.64 10.15 1.64
N SER A 22 1.84 9.88 2.93
CA SER A 22 1.08 10.51 4.03
C SER A 22 1.72 11.77 4.59
N GLY A 23 2.90 12.17 4.08
CA GLY A 23 3.72 13.22 4.69
C GLY A 23 4.73 12.69 5.71
N GLY A 24 4.59 11.42 6.12
CA GLY A 24 5.53 10.75 7.01
C GLY A 24 6.82 10.30 6.32
N VAL A 25 7.84 10.05 7.15
CA VAL A 25 9.19 9.64 6.72
C VAL A 25 9.16 8.29 5.98
N ASP A 26 8.43 7.29 6.48
CA ASP A 26 8.43 5.94 5.88
C ASP A 26 7.97 5.95 4.42
N SER A 27 6.89 6.68 4.14
CA SER A 27 6.35 6.80 2.78
C SER A 27 7.29 7.59 1.85
N SER A 28 7.97 8.60 2.39
CA SER A 28 8.95 9.41 1.64
C SER A 28 10.19 8.59 1.29
N VAL A 29 10.71 7.80 2.23
CA VAL A 29 11.84 6.89 2.01
C VAL A 29 11.45 5.75 1.06
N ALA A 30 10.24 5.20 1.19
CA ALA A 30 9.74 4.19 0.25
C ALA A 30 9.71 4.72 -1.19
N ALA A 31 9.20 5.94 -1.41
CA ALA A 31 9.23 6.61 -2.71
C ALA A 31 10.68 6.81 -3.21
N ALA A 32 11.57 7.31 -2.35
CA ALA A 32 12.97 7.52 -2.70
C ALA A 32 13.68 6.22 -3.13
N LEU A 33 13.44 5.12 -2.42
CA LEU A 33 14.02 3.81 -2.73
C LEU A 33 13.49 3.24 -4.05
N LEU A 34 12.20 3.43 -4.36
CA LEU A 34 11.61 3.01 -5.63
C LEU A 34 12.17 3.85 -6.79
N LYS A 35 12.27 5.17 -6.63
CA LYS A 35 12.88 6.04 -7.64
C LYS A 35 14.34 5.64 -7.90
N LYS A 36 15.13 5.39 -6.85
CA LYS A 36 16.53 4.94 -6.96
C LYS A 36 16.65 3.60 -7.70
N ARG A 37 15.63 2.75 -7.65
CA ARG A 37 15.56 1.46 -8.37
C ARG A 37 15.07 1.61 -9.83
N GLY A 38 14.77 2.82 -10.29
CA GLY A 38 14.40 3.11 -11.67
C GLY A 38 12.93 2.91 -12.01
N PHE A 39 12.05 2.80 -11.02
CA PHE A 39 10.59 2.77 -11.26
C PHE A 39 10.07 4.14 -11.70
N ASP A 40 9.07 4.14 -12.58
CA ASP A 40 8.26 5.31 -12.90
C ASP A 40 7.24 5.50 -11.77
N ILE A 41 7.47 6.48 -10.89
CA ILE A 41 6.68 6.63 -9.67
C ILE A 41 5.87 7.92 -9.64
N THR A 42 4.66 7.83 -9.10
CA THR A 42 3.78 8.97 -8.79
C THR A 42 3.41 8.91 -7.31
N GLY A 43 3.63 10.00 -6.58
CA GLY A 43 3.17 10.15 -5.21
C GLY A 43 1.67 10.44 -5.14
N VAL A 44 0.98 9.86 -4.18
CA VAL A 44 -0.46 10.09 -3.97
C VAL A 44 -0.74 10.34 -2.50
N PHE A 45 -1.33 11.50 -2.20
CA PHE A 45 -1.96 11.74 -0.91
C PHE A 45 -3.44 11.34 -0.95
N MET A 46 -3.88 10.59 0.05
CA MET A 46 -5.28 10.19 0.20
C MET A 46 -5.92 11.06 1.28
N LYS A 47 -6.80 11.98 0.88
CA LYS A 47 -7.58 12.75 1.84
C LYS A 47 -8.68 11.85 2.41
N GLY A 48 -8.62 11.63 3.72
CA GLY A 48 -9.64 10.93 4.49
C GLY A 48 -10.84 11.81 4.84
N TRP A 49 -11.61 11.39 5.83
CA TRP A 49 -12.75 12.16 6.35
C TRP A 49 -12.32 13.04 7.53
N TYR A 50 -12.88 14.26 7.59
CA TYR A 50 -12.68 15.21 8.68
C TYR A 50 -14.03 15.86 9.02
N PRO A 51 -14.37 16.00 10.31
CA PRO A 51 -15.60 16.67 10.73
C PRO A 51 -15.55 18.16 10.38
N GLU A 52 -16.71 18.74 10.05
CA GLU A 52 -16.85 20.19 9.89
C GLU A 52 -16.51 20.91 11.20
N GLY A 53 -15.74 22.00 11.11
CA GLY A 53 -15.31 22.79 12.27
C GLY A 53 -14.22 22.16 13.15
N GLY A 54 -13.74 20.94 12.84
CA GLY A 54 -12.67 20.29 13.60
C GLY A 54 -11.25 20.77 13.25
N VAL A 55 -10.31 20.59 14.18
CA VAL A 55 -8.87 20.81 13.91
C VAL A 55 -8.41 19.84 12.83
N CYS A 56 -7.82 20.38 11.76
CA CYS A 56 -7.68 19.68 10.50
C CYS A 56 -6.20 19.59 10.06
N GLY A 57 -5.52 18.49 10.40
CA GLY A 57 -4.07 18.29 10.14
C GLY A 57 -3.71 17.91 8.70
N TRP A 58 -4.66 17.42 7.89
CA TRP A 58 -4.33 16.82 6.58
C TRP A 58 -3.74 17.80 5.57
N LYS A 59 -4.05 19.10 5.69
CA LYS A 59 -3.47 20.12 4.83
C LYS A 59 -1.95 20.20 5.04
N GLU A 60 -1.50 20.04 6.28
CA GLU A 60 -0.09 20.07 6.65
C GLU A 60 0.60 18.78 6.23
N GLU A 61 0.01 17.63 6.55
CA GLU A 61 0.48 16.31 6.10
C GLU A 61 0.62 16.23 4.57
N ARG A 62 -0.38 16.77 3.85
CA ARG A 62 -0.33 16.86 2.38
C ARG A 62 0.79 17.77 1.91
N ARG A 63 0.99 18.91 2.58
CA ARG A 63 2.07 19.85 2.24
C ARG A 63 3.44 19.20 2.43
N ASP A 64 3.64 18.40 3.48
CA ASP A 64 4.87 17.66 3.69
C ASP A 64 5.07 16.54 2.66
N ALA A 65 3.98 15.85 2.28
CA ALA A 65 4.02 14.88 1.19
C ALA A 65 4.40 15.53 -0.15
N ILE A 66 3.89 16.72 -0.45
CA ILE A 66 4.26 17.52 -1.63
C ILE A 66 5.73 17.91 -1.58
N ARG A 67 6.23 18.39 -0.43
CA ARG A 67 7.64 18.75 -0.27
C ARG A 67 8.56 17.56 -0.54
N ALA A 68 8.22 16.38 0.00
CA ALA A 68 8.98 15.16 -0.25
C ALA A 68 8.94 14.75 -1.73
N ALA A 69 7.77 14.79 -2.36
CA ALA A 69 7.62 14.50 -3.79
C ALA A 69 8.39 15.49 -4.68
N ALA A 70 8.36 16.78 -4.35
CA ALA A 70 9.10 17.82 -5.05
C ALA A 70 10.62 17.62 -4.91
N LYS A 71 11.11 17.31 -3.70
CA LYS A 71 12.52 16.98 -3.47
C LYS A 71 12.97 15.76 -4.26
N LEU A 72 12.07 14.78 -4.40
CA LEU A 72 12.30 13.61 -5.22
C LEU A 72 12.08 13.87 -6.71
N ASN A 73 11.59 15.03 -7.15
CA ASN A 73 11.19 15.32 -8.53
C ASN A 73 10.30 14.22 -9.12
N ILE A 74 9.15 13.96 -8.50
CA ILE A 74 8.14 13.00 -8.95
C ILE A 74 6.76 13.67 -9.04
N PRO A 75 5.89 13.23 -9.97
CA PRO A 75 4.50 13.68 -10.03
C PRO A 75 3.77 13.40 -8.71
N PHE A 76 2.81 14.26 -8.39
CA PHE A 76 2.04 14.17 -7.15
C PHE A 76 0.56 14.40 -7.40
N LEU A 77 -0.28 13.51 -6.86
CA LEU A 77 -1.73 13.57 -6.96
C LEU A 77 -2.37 13.61 -5.57
N THR A 78 -3.63 14.02 -5.55
CA THR A 78 -4.48 13.91 -4.36
C THR A 78 -5.75 13.16 -4.74
N TYR A 79 -6.04 12.08 -4.01
CA TYR A 79 -7.31 11.39 -4.10
C TYR A 79 -8.17 11.80 -2.92
N ASP A 80 -9.37 12.29 -3.20
CA ASP A 80 -10.37 12.57 -2.16
C ASP A 80 -11.20 11.31 -1.94
N PHE A 81 -10.96 10.64 -0.82
CA PHE A 81 -11.72 9.47 -0.38
C PHE A 81 -12.55 9.79 0.86
N SER A 82 -12.82 11.07 1.15
CA SER A 82 -13.53 11.51 2.37
C SER A 82 -14.89 10.83 2.53
N LYS A 83 -15.68 10.74 1.45
CA LYS A 83 -17.00 10.10 1.46
C LYS A 83 -16.91 8.60 1.76
N GLU A 84 -16.00 7.89 1.11
CA GLU A 84 -15.81 6.47 1.31
C GLU A 84 -15.20 6.16 2.68
N TYR A 85 -14.29 7.02 3.15
CA TYR A 85 -13.69 6.92 4.48
C TYR A 85 -14.76 7.09 5.56
N GLU A 86 -15.67 8.04 5.42
CA GLU A 86 -16.81 8.20 6.32
C GLU A 86 -17.67 6.94 6.34
N LYS A 87 -18.09 6.48 5.16
CA LYS A 87 -19.00 5.34 5.01
C LYS A 87 -18.40 4.02 5.48
N LYS A 88 -17.09 3.81 5.29
CA LYS A 88 -16.44 2.52 5.54
C LYS A 88 -15.71 2.47 6.88
N ILE A 89 -15.17 3.58 7.34
CA ILE A 89 -14.33 3.63 8.55
C ILE A 89 -15.08 4.30 9.68
N ILE A 90 -15.59 5.53 9.48
CA ILE A 90 -16.26 6.28 10.55
C ILE A 90 -17.58 5.60 10.93
N ALA A 91 -18.41 5.20 9.97
CA ALA A 91 -19.65 4.47 10.24
C ALA A 91 -19.39 3.10 10.90
N TYR A 92 -18.30 2.41 10.53
CA TYR A 92 -17.85 1.19 11.21
C TYR A 92 -17.53 1.48 12.68
N MET A 93 -16.69 2.48 12.95
CA MET A 93 -16.33 2.84 14.32
C MET A 93 -17.57 3.20 15.14
N ARG A 94 -18.45 4.07 14.63
CA ARG A 94 -19.68 4.48 15.32
C ARG A 94 -20.52 3.26 15.71
N ARG A 95 -20.76 2.34 14.75
CA ARG A 95 -21.54 1.13 15.01
C ARG A 95 -20.92 0.23 16.07
N GLU A 96 -19.61 -0.04 16.01
CA GLU A 96 -18.94 -0.90 16.98
C GLU A 96 -18.90 -0.27 18.38
N TYR A 97 -18.62 1.03 18.48
CA TYR A 97 -18.69 1.74 19.76
C TYR A 97 -20.10 1.72 20.35
N SER A 98 -21.14 1.96 19.55
CA SER A 98 -22.54 1.83 19.98
C SER A 98 -22.90 0.42 20.46
N ALA A 99 -22.14 -0.60 20.05
CA ALA A 99 -22.28 -1.97 20.50
C ALA A 99 -21.32 -2.34 21.66
N ASN A 100 -20.73 -1.35 22.34
CA ASN A 100 -19.75 -1.52 23.42
C ASN A 100 -18.51 -2.34 23.04
N LYS A 101 -18.08 -2.24 21.77
CA LYS A 101 -16.85 -2.89 21.27
C LYS A 101 -15.77 -1.86 21.02
N THR A 102 -14.52 -2.33 21.01
CA THR A 102 -13.35 -1.52 20.64
C THR A 102 -12.96 -1.83 19.19
N PRO A 103 -13.34 -0.99 18.20
CA PRO A 103 -12.99 -1.20 16.80
C PRO A 103 -11.51 -0.97 16.51
N ASN A 104 -11.01 -1.59 15.45
CA ASN A 104 -9.70 -1.27 14.88
C ASN A 104 -9.88 -0.62 13.49
N PRO A 105 -9.93 0.72 13.42
CA PRO A 105 -10.16 1.43 12.16
C PRO A 105 -8.99 1.31 11.19
N ASP A 106 -7.76 1.10 11.65
CA ASP A 106 -6.58 1.00 10.78
C ASP A 106 -6.61 -0.27 9.93
N VAL A 107 -7.04 -1.39 10.49
CA VAL A 107 -7.28 -2.63 9.74
C VAL A 107 -8.32 -2.39 8.64
N MET A 108 -9.41 -1.69 8.95
CA MET A 108 -10.45 -1.38 7.97
C MET A 108 -9.98 -0.36 6.92
N CYS A 109 -9.15 0.61 7.31
CA CYS A 109 -8.53 1.58 6.40
C CYS A 109 -7.61 0.87 5.41
N ASN A 110 -6.78 -0.06 5.88
CA ASN A 110 -5.95 -0.88 5.00
C ASN A 110 -6.80 -1.71 4.03
N LYS A 111 -7.83 -2.39 4.54
CA LYS A 111 -8.73 -3.24 3.74
C LYS A 111 -9.48 -2.47 2.66
N TYR A 112 -10.13 -1.37 3.02
CA TYR A 112 -11.09 -0.69 2.15
C TYR A 112 -10.49 0.51 1.40
N ILE A 113 -9.57 1.24 2.03
CA ILE A 113 -9.04 2.49 1.47
C ILE A 113 -7.69 2.21 0.79
N LYS A 114 -6.66 1.82 1.54
CA LYS A 114 -5.28 1.75 1.02
C LYS A 114 -5.06 0.60 0.03
N PHE A 115 -5.58 -0.59 0.30
CA PHE A 115 -5.48 -1.74 -0.62
C PHE A 115 -6.80 -2.04 -1.34
N GLY A 116 -7.84 -1.24 -1.09
CA GLY A 116 -9.10 -1.28 -1.82
C GLY A 116 -9.15 -0.16 -2.85
N LEU A 117 -9.67 1.01 -2.46
CA LEU A 117 -9.87 2.16 -3.35
C LEU A 117 -8.59 2.67 -3.99
N PHE A 118 -7.52 2.85 -3.22
CA PHE A 118 -6.25 3.36 -3.76
C PHE A 118 -5.64 2.40 -4.79
N LEU A 119 -5.68 1.09 -4.53
CA LEU A 119 -5.29 0.07 -5.51
C LEU A 119 -6.14 0.20 -6.78
N LYS A 120 -7.47 0.17 -6.63
CA LYS A 120 -8.41 0.24 -7.75
C LYS A 120 -8.20 1.50 -8.61
N GLU A 121 -8.12 2.67 -8.00
CA GLU A 121 -7.94 3.93 -8.72
C GLU A 121 -6.55 4.06 -9.36
N SER A 122 -5.51 3.53 -8.72
CA SER A 122 -4.16 3.50 -9.30
C SER A 122 -4.09 2.56 -10.51
N LEU A 123 -4.71 1.38 -10.44
CA LEU A 123 -4.78 0.43 -11.55
C LEU A 123 -5.53 1.02 -12.75
N LYS A 124 -6.65 1.71 -12.54
CA LYS A 124 -7.38 2.43 -13.60
C LYS A 124 -6.51 3.47 -14.31
N ARG A 125 -5.54 4.05 -13.61
CA ARG A 125 -4.58 5.04 -14.14
C ARG A 125 -3.30 4.40 -14.69
N GLY A 126 -3.30 3.08 -14.87
CA GLY A 126 -2.21 2.34 -15.49
C GLY A 126 -1.04 2.01 -14.57
N ALA A 127 -1.24 2.00 -13.25
CA ALA A 127 -0.24 1.48 -12.33
C ALA A 127 0.01 -0.01 -12.59
N ASP A 128 1.28 -0.42 -12.58
CA ASP A 128 1.67 -1.83 -12.47
C ASP A 128 1.63 -2.29 -11.01
N TYR A 129 1.96 -1.39 -10.08
CA TYR A 129 1.98 -1.66 -8.64
C TYR A 129 1.50 -0.44 -7.84
N ILE A 130 1.06 -0.70 -6.61
CA ILE A 130 1.04 0.34 -5.57
C ILE A 130 2.15 0.07 -4.54
N ALA A 131 2.54 1.12 -3.84
CA ALA A 131 3.45 1.03 -2.71
C ALA A 131 2.95 1.91 -1.56
N THR A 132 3.36 1.54 -0.34
CA THR A 132 3.03 2.25 0.89
C THR A 132 4.28 2.29 1.78
N GLY A 133 4.25 3.13 2.81
CA GLY A 133 5.31 3.17 3.83
C GLY A 133 5.21 2.07 4.89
N HIS A 134 4.36 1.05 4.74
CA HIS A 134 4.24 0.03 5.79
C HIS A 134 5.56 -0.73 5.98
N TYR A 135 5.99 -0.85 7.23
CA TYR A 135 7.16 -1.63 7.60
C TYR A 135 6.78 -3.11 7.68
N VAL A 136 6.81 -3.75 6.51
CA VAL A 136 6.51 -5.18 6.30
C VAL A 136 7.35 -5.70 5.13
N ARG A 137 7.27 -6.99 4.84
CA ARG A 137 7.95 -7.61 3.70
C ARG A 137 6.99 -8.42 2.84
N ARG A 138 7.33 -8.54 1.56
CA ARG A 138 6.67 -9.42 0.59
C ARG A 138 7.70 -10.37 0.01
N SER A 139 7.34 -11.64 -0.15
CA SER A 139 8.15 -12.60 -0.91
C SER A 139 7.28 -13.44 -1.84
N PRO A 140 7.79 -13.87 -3.00
CA PRO A 140 7.20 -14.99 -3.72
C PRO A 140 7.13 -16.21 -2.82
N ALA A 141 6.05 -16.97 -2.92
CA ALA A 141 5.95 -18.32 -2.41
C ALA A 141 6.39 -19.28 -3.51
N LEU A 142 7.64 -19.73 -3.44
CA LEU A 142 8.17 -20.67 -4.43
C LEU A 142 7.54 -22.08 -4.35
N ASN A 143 6.77 -22.40 -3.27
CA ASN A 143 6.27 -23.76 -2.98
C ASN A 143 4.90 -23.78 -2.25
N PHE A 144 3.92 -22.97 -2.66
CA PHE A 144 2.64 -22.86 -1.93
C PHE A 144 1.70 -24.08 -2.07
N CYS A 145 1.98 -24.99 -3.02
CA CYS A 145 1.08 -26.09 -3.39
C CYS A 145 0.96 -27.22 -2.35
N LYS A 146 1.91 -27.39 -1.40
CA LYS A 146 1.96 -28.62 -0.57
C LYS A 146 1.42 -28.51 0.87
N THR A 147 1.12 -27.33 1.40
CA THR A 147 0.95 -27.16 2.86
C THR A 147 -0.38 -26.55 3.32
N TYR A 148 -1.32 -26.24 2.41
CA TYR A 148 -2.60 -25.62 2.77
C TYR A 148 -3.78 -26.58 2.60
N PRO A 149 -4.76 -26.60 3.53
CA PRO A 149 -5.91 -27.50 3.47
C PRO A 149 -6.71 -27.32 2.17
N PRO A 150 -7.31 -28.41 1.63
CA PRO A 150 -7.91 -28.46 0.29
C PRO A 150 -9.00 -27.41 0.01
N ALA A 151 -9.66 -26.89 1.06
CA ALA A 151 -10.76 -25.93 0.93
C ALA A 151 -10.37 -24.57 0.30
N HIS A 152 -9.07 -24.25 0.22
CA HIS A 152 -8.57 -23.03 -0.44
C HIS A 152 -7.79 -23.31 -1.73
N GLN A 153 -7.78 -24.55 -2.22
CA GLN A 153 -7.20 -24.93 -3.51
C GLN A 153 -8.18 -24.63 -4.66
N ALA A 154 -8.73 -23.42 -4.71
CA ALA A 154 -9.45 -22.95 -5.89
C ALA A 154 -8.51 -23.09 -7.10
N LYS A 155 -8.95 -23.72 -8.19
CA LYS A 155 -8.22 -24.01 -9.44
C LYS A 155 -7.07 -23.00 -9.74
N ILE A 156 -5.90 -23.23 -9.15
CA ILE A 156 -4.74 -22.36 -9.34
C ILE A 156 -3.96 -22.91 -10.53
N SER A 157 -3.84 -22.13 -11.59
CA SER A 157 -2.91 -22.44 -12.68
C SER A 157 -1.49 -22.49 -12.11
N GLU A 158 -0.68 -23.46 -12.56
CA GLU A 158 0.73 -23.64 -12.16
C GLU A 158 1.62 -22.38 -12.28
N ARG A 159 1.12 -21.32 -12.93
CA ARG A 159 1.80 -20.03 -13.14
C ARG A 159 1.40 -18.92 -12.17
N ALA A 160 0.50 -19.14 -11.21
CA ALA A 160 0.20 -18.11 -10.20
C ALA A 160 1.34 -18.03 -9.18
N HIS A 161 2.19 -17.01 -9.30
CA HIS A 161 3.19 -16.69 -8.30
C HIS A 161 2.47 -16.21 -7.03
N PHE A 162 2.20 -17.12 -6.11
CA PHE A 162 1.70 -16.78 -4.78
C PHE A 162 2.66 -15.81 -4.08
N LEU A 163 2.10 -14.92 -3.27
CA LEU A 163 2.82 -13.92 -2.50
C LEU A 163 2.56 -14.12 -1.02
N LYS A 164 3.63 -14.04 -0.21
CA LYS A 164 3.55 -14.05 1.24
C LYS A 164 3.68 -12.63 1.76
N LEU A 165 2.78 -12.24 2.67
CA LEU A 165 2.99 -11.14 3.59
C LEU A 165 3.87 -11.65 4.74
N LEU A 166 5.00 -11.01 4.96
CA LEU A 166 5.97 -11.36 5.98
C LEU A 166 6.13 -10.19 6.94
N GLN A 167 6.38 -10.53 8.21
CA GLN A 167 6.77 -9.54 9.20
C GLN A 167 8.03 -8.78 8.76
N ALA A 168 8.16 -7.55 9.23
CA ALA A 168 9.35 -6.74 9.06
C ALA A 168 10.60 -7.39 9.70
N LYS A 169 11.78 -6.82 9.44
CA LYS A 169 13.02 -7.32 10.04
C LYS A 169 13.08 -7.01 11.54
N ASP A 170 12.81 -5.77 11.91
CA ASP A 170 12.60 -5.38 13.30
C ASP A 170 11.16 -5.69 13.71
N LYS A 171 11.00 -6.67 14.60
CA LYS A 171 9.69 -7.13 15.08
C LYS A 171 8.98 -6.08 15.95
N ASN A 172 9.72 -5.19 16.61
CA ASN A 172 9.15 -4.14 17.46
C ASN A 172 8.53 -3.00 16.63
N LYS A 173 8.84 -2.96 15.33
CA LYS A 173 8.29 -1.98 14.38
C LYS A 173 7.40 -2.63 13.32
N ASP A 174 7.17 -3.95 13.40
CA ASP A 174 6.38 -4.68 12.43
C ASP A 174 4.93 -4.17 12.36
N GLN A 175 4.44 -3.97 11.14
CA GLN A 175 3.08 -3.50 10.88
C GLN A 175 2.21 -4.56 10.20
N SER A 176 2.67 -5.81 10.10
CA SER A 176 1.92 -6.89 9.43
C SER A 176 0.56 -7.16 10.09
N TYR A 177 0.44 -6.91 11.39
CA TYR A 177 -0.81 -6.98 12.12
C TYR A 177 -1.92 -6.16 11.46
N PHE A 178 -1.65 -4.94 10.97
CA PHE A 178 -2.69 -4.11 10.36
C PHE A 178 -3.06 -4.53 8.94
N LEU A 179 -2.38 -5.53 8.37
CA LEU A 179 -2.49 -5.98 6.98
C LEU A 179 -3.00 -7.42 6.84
N TRP A 180 -3.49 -8.04 7.93
CA TRP A 180 -3.93 -9.44 7.91
C TRP A 180 -5.09 -9.72 6.95
N THR A 181 -5.85 -8.68 6.57
CA THR A 181 -6.99 -8.80 5.65
C THR A 181 -6.61 -8.84 4.17
N LEU A 182 -5.33 -8.66 3.83
CA LEU A 182 -4.88 -8.66 2.44
C LEU A 182 -5.04 -10.02 1.78
N THR A 183 -5.39 -10.01 0.50
CA THR A 183 -5.60 -11.20 -0.32
C THR A 183 -4.58 -11.27 -1.46
N GLN A 184 -4.48 -12.39 -2.16
CA GLN A 184 -3.58 -12.52 -3.32
C GLN A 184 -3.96 -11.62 -4.51
N GLY A 185 -5.20 -11.12 -4.54
CA GLY A 185 -5.65 -10.15 -5.56
C GLY A 185 -5.19 -8.71 -5.28
N GLN A 186 -4.50 -8.48 -4.16
CA GLN A 186 -4.00 -7.17 -3.70
C GLN A 186 -2.48 -7.21 -3.51
#